data_AF-A0A3A5QFK9-F1
#
_entry.id   AF-A0A3A5QFK9-F1
#
_cell.length_a   1.000
_cell.length_b   1.000
_cell.length_c   1.000
_cell.angle_alpha   90.00
_cell.angle_beta   90.00
_cell.angle_gamma   90.00
#
_symmetry.space_group_name_H-M   'P 1'
#
loop_
_entity.id
_entity.type
_entity.pdbx_description
1 polymer ?
#
loop_
_entity_poly.entity_id
_entity_poly.type
_entity_poly.pdbx_seq_one_letter_code
_entity_poly.pdbx_strand_id
1 'polypeptide(L)'
;MNQVKTRKTGIFSGSFNPIHIGHLALANYLCEYEGLDEIWFMVSPQNPLKTKVELWSDELRLQLVELSISDYPRFRASDFEFHLPRPSYSVYTLEKLRETYPNREFYFIIGSDNWERFGRWYQSERIIKENQLLIYPRPGFPVKEEELPETVRLVHSPVFEISSTFIREALSAGKDIRYFLHPRAWELLRKIIYAFEYIIICVRQNITDNLSATLVPDNLTWKNGCHVVLDSFQQKNADFSTVNFLQLSLRPE
;
A
#
# COMPACT_ATOMS: atom_id res chain seq x y z
N MET A 1 -1.52 -37.50 -18.00
CA MET A 1 -2.33 -36.37 -17.50
C MET A 1 -1.38 -35.36 -16.87
N ASN A 2 -1.17 -34.20 -17.49
CA ASN A 2 -0.45 -33.10 -16.85
C ASN A 2 -1.35 -32.54 -15.75
N GLN A 3 -0.97 -32.74 -14.49
CA GLN A 3 -1.62 -32.01 -13.40
C GLN A 3 -1.30 -30.52 -13.60
N VAL A 4 -2.35 -29.72 -13.83
CA VAL A 4 -2.22 -28.26 -13.81
C VAL A 4 -1.84 -27.90 -12.37
N LYS A 5 -0.59 -27.47 -12.15
CA LYS A 5 -0.13 -27.03 -10.83
C LYS A 5 -1.00 -25.86 -10.37
N THR A 6 -1.80 -26.05 -9.33
CA THR A 6 -2.54 -24.96 -8.68
C THR A 6 -1.53 -23.94 -8.15
N ARG A 7 -1.69 -22.67 -8.55
CA ARG A 7 -0.74 -21.62 -8.20
C ARG A 7 -1.04 -21.07 -6.81
N LYS A 8 -0.05 -21.12 -5.91
CA LYS A 8 -0.15 -20.60 -4.54
C LYS A 8 0.13 -19.10 -4.52
N THR A 9 -0.90 -18.33 -4.22
CA THR A 9 -0.89 -16.86 -4.30
C THR A 9 -1.08 -16.26 -2.91
N GLY A 10 -0.08 -15.54 -2.41
CA GLY A 10 -0.21 -14.76 -1.18
C GLY A 10 -0.96 -13.47 -1.41
N ILE A 11 -1.99 -13.19 -0.61
CA ILE A 11 -2.68 -11.91 -0.57
C ILE A 11 -2.09 -11.10 0.59
N PHE A 12 -1.20 -10.16 0.26
CA PHE A 12 -0.64 -9.22 1.21
C PHE A 12 -1.43 -7.92 1.13
N SER A 13 -2.52 -7.84 1.90
CA SER A 13 -3.38 -6.65 1.94
C SER A 13 -2.83 -5.61 2.91
N GLY A 14 -2.86 -4.35 2.49
CA GLY A 14 -2.35 -3.23 3.28
C GLY A 14 -2.75 -1.88 2.71
N SER A 15 -2.65 -0.83 3.53
CA SER A 15 -2.84 0.53 3.02
C SER A 15 -1.67 0.99 2.16
N PHE A 16 -0.46 0.42 2.35
CA PHE A 16 0.75 0.79 1.61
C PHE A 16 0.93 2.31 1.49
N ASN A 17 0.94 3.01 2.62
CA ASN A 17 0.89 4.47 2.67
C ASN A 17 2.16 5.12 3.26
N PRO A 18 3.36 4.95 2.67
CA PRO A 18 3.70 4.19 1.47
C PRO A 18 4.05 2.71 1.73
N ILE A 19 4.13 1.93 0.65
CA ILE A 19 4.94 0.70 0.61
C ILE A 19 6.39 1.01 0.95
N HIS A 20 7.13 0.07 1.53
CA HIS A 20 8.52 0.29 1.98
C HIS A 20 9.30 -1.02 1.95
N ILE A 21 10.63 -0.96 2.13
CA ILE A 21 11.51 -2.13 1.99
C ILE A 21 11.14 -3.28 2.92
N GLY A 22 10.61 -2.99 4.12
CA GLY A 22 10.10 -4.03 5.02
C GLY A 22 8.97 -4.88 4.40
N HIS A 23 8.06 -4.28 3.63
CA HIS A 23 7.01 -5.02 2.91
C HIS A 23 7.62 -5.90 1.82
N LEU A 24 8.59 -5.37 1.06
CA LEU A 24 9.25 -6.08 -0.04
C LEU A 24 10.09 -7.26 0.47
N ALA A 25 10.86 -7.04 1.54
CA ALA A 25 11.69 -8.08 2.15
C ALA A 25 10.84 -9.23 2.70
N LEU A 26 9.72 -8.91 3.37
CA LEU A 26 8.78 -9.93 3.84
C LEU A 26 8.15 -10.69 2.66
N ALA A 27 7.62 -9.99 1.66
CA ALA A 27 7.01 -10.64 0.49
C ALA A 27 8.00 -11.57 -0.22
N ASN A 28 9.27 -11.15 -0.33
CA ASN A 28 10.32 -11.97 -0.92
C ASN A 28 10.57 -13.22 -0.05
N TYR A 29 10.69 -13.04 1.27
CA TYR A 29 10.84 -14.15 2.20
C TYR A 29 9.72 -15.19 2.05
N LEU A 30 8.47 -14.74 1.93
CA LEU A 30 7.32 -15.64 1.75
C LEU A 30 7.39 -16.44 0.43
N CYS A 31 7.91 -15.84 -0.63
CA CYS A 31 8.14 -16.54 -1.90
C CYS A 31 9.31 -17.54 -1.83
N GLU A 32 10.41 -17.20 -1.18
CA GLU A 32 11.62 -18.04 -1.15
C GLU A 32 11.56 -19.16 -0.12
N TYR A 33 10.97 -18.90 1.05
CA TYR A 33 11.05 -19.80 2.21
C TYR A 33 9.70 -20.42 2.59
N GLU A 34 8.57 -19.80 2.22
CA GLU A 34 7.24 -20.25 2.63
C GLU A 34 6.43 -20.91 1.50
N GLY A 35 7.04 -21.11 0.32
CA GLY A 35 6.48 -21.90 -0.78
C GLY A 35 5.38 -21.22 -1.59
N LEU A 36 5.27 -19.88 -1.52
CA LEU A 36 4.34 -19.12 -2.36
C LEU A 36 4.91 -18.89 -3.77
N ASP A 37 4.11 -19.17 -4.81
CA ASP A 37 4.51 -18.97 -6.21
C ASP A 37 4.47 -17.48 -6.60
N GLU A 38 3.61 -16.67 -5.94
CA GLU A 38 3.55 -15.22 -6.13
C GLU A 38 2.91 -14.49 -4.92
N ILE A 39 3.16 -13.18 -4.81
CA ILE A 39 2.52 -12.28 -3.85
C ILE A 39 1.76 -11.19 -4.58
N TRP A 40 0.51 -11.00 -4.20
CA TRP A 40 -0.32 -9.87 -4.60
C TRP A 40 -0.33 -8.84 -3.48
N PHE A 41 0.24 -7.67 -3.77
CA PHE A 41 0.15 -6.49 -2.92
C PHE A 41 -1.20 -5.84 -3.16
N MET A 42 -2.16 -6.19 -2.31
CA MET A 42 -3.54 -5.74 -2.40
C MET A 42 -3.71 -4.40 -1.70
N VAL A 43 -3.83 -3.34 -2.49
CA VAL A 43 -3.97 -1.97 -1.97
C VAL A 43 -5.38 -1.81 -1.44
N SER A 44 -5.50 -1.63 -0.13
CA SER A 44 -6.80 -1.45 0.51
C SER A 44 -7.20 0.04 0.51
N PRO A 45 -8.43 0.41 0.08
CA PRO A 45 -8.89 1.79 0.03
C PRO A 45 -9.23 2.35 1.43
N GLN A 46 -9.59 1.49 2.39
CA GLN A 46 -9.87 1.90 3.77
C GLN A 46 -9.84 0.70 4.70
N ASN A 47 -9.09 0.79 5.81
CA ASN A 47 -9.21 -0.19 6.88
C ASN A 47 -10.48 0.13 7.72
N PRO A 48 -11.48 -0.77 7.81
CA PRO A 48 -12.72 -0.51 8.55
C PRO A 48 -12.51 -0.22 10.04
N LEU A 49 -11.38 -0.64 10.61
CA LEU A 49 -11.02 -0.49 12.03
C LEU A 49 -10.12 0.72 12.32
N LYS A 50 -9.70 1.48 11.30
CA LYS A 50 -8.92 2.71 11.49
C LYS A 50 -9.80 3.93 11.25
N THR A 51 -9.93 4.79 12.26
CA THR A 51 -10.45 6.16 12.10
C THR A 51 -9.63 6.88 11.04
N LYS A 52 -10.28 7.68 10.16
CA LYS A 52 -9.71 8.39 8.99
C LYS A 52 -8.28 8.88 9.25
N VAL A 53 -7.30 8.00 9.00
CA VAL A 53 -5.95 8.43 8.71
C VAL A 53 -6.08 9.05 7.34
N GLU A 54 -5.61 10.29 7.16
CA GLU A 54 -5.46 10.84 5.82
C GLU A 54 -4.51 9.89 5.07
N LEU A 55 -5.10 9.03 4.23
CA LEU A 55 -4.36 8.18 3.32
C LEU A 55 -4.01 9.05 2.11
N TRP A 56 -2.83 8.82 1.52
CA TRP A 56 -2.59 9.28 0.15
C TRP A 56 -3.63 8.65 -0.78
N SER A 57 -3.84 9.27 -1.94
CA SER A 57 -4.84 8.78 -2.90
C SER A 57 -4.61 7.31 -3.25
N ASP A 58 -5.70 6.60 -3.55
CA ASP A 58 -5.69 5.18 -3.91
C ASP A 58 -4.74 4.95 -5.09
N GLU A 59 -4.74 5.87 -6.06
CA GLU A 59 -3.92 5.86 -7.27
C GLU A 59 -2.42 6.04 -6.95
N LEU A 60 -2.07 7.01 -6.09
CA LEU A 60 -0.67 7.22 -5.71
C LEU A 60 -0.12 6.00 -4.98
N ARG A 61 -0.90 5.41 -4.07
CA ARG A 61 -0.49 4.23 -3.31
C ARG A 61 -0.31 3.02 -4.23
N LEU A 62 -1.22 2.81 -5.18
CA LEU A 62 -1.09 1.76 -6.19
C LEU A 62 0.15 1.97 -7.06
N GLN A 63 0.37 3.19 -7.57
CA GLN A 63 1.54 3.51 -8.39
C GLN A 63 2.87 3.28 -7.64
N LEU A 64 2.93 3.64 -6.35
CA LEU A 64 4.12 3.38 -5.53
C LEU A 64 4.38 1.89 -5.35
N VAL A 65 3.32 1.07 -5.21
CA VAL A 65 3.44 -0.39 -5.16
C VAL A 65 3.96 -0.92 -6.48
N GLU A 66 3.36 -0.55 -7.62
CA GLU A 66 3.78 -0.97 -8.96
C GLU A 66 5.25 -0.65 -9.23
N LEU A 67 5.67 0.59 -8.97
CA LEU A 67 7.06 1.01 -9.11
C LEU A 67 8.02 0.23 -8.20
N SER A 68 7.56 -0.16 -7.01
CA SER A 68 8.39 -0.89 -6.03
C SER A 68 8.61 -2.36 -6.39
N ILE A 69 7.75 -2.95 -7.23
CA ILE A 69 7.77 -4.38 -7.52
C ILE A 69 8.00 -4.73 -9.00
N SER A 70 8.03 -3.73 -9.87
CA SER A 70 8.10 -3.86 -11.33
C SER A 70 9.21 -4.76 -11.88
N ASP A 71 10.33 -4.92 -11.14
CA ASP A 71 11.45 -5.77 -11.56
C ASP A 71 11.38 -7.22 -11.02
N TYR A 72 10.34 -7.58 -10.25
CA TYR A 72 10.22 -8.90 -9.62
C TYR A 72 9.00 -9.68 -10.15
N PRO A 73 9.20 -10.75 -10.96
CA PRO A 73 8.13 -11.40 -11.71
C PRO A 73 7.12 -12.18 -10.85
N ARG A 74 7.45 -12.44 -9.58
CA ARG A 74 6.54 -13.10 -8.62
C ARG A 74 5.73 -12.11 -7.78
N PHE A 75 5.88 -10.81 -7.99
CA PHE A 75 5.06 -9.80 -7.32
C PHE A 75 4.08 -9.16 -8.29
N ARG A 76 2.89 -8.85 -7.77
CA ARG A 76 1.84 -8.17 -8.52
C ARG A 76 1.15 -7.14 -7.64
N ALA A 77 0.94 -5.95 -8.18
CA ALA A 77 0.10 -4.93 -7.55
C ALA A 77 -1.37 -5.29 -7.85
N SER A 78 -2.26 -5.07 -6.88
CA SER A 78 -3.67 -5.36 -7.05
C SER A 78 -4.53 -4.25 -6.48
N ASP A 79 -5.38 -3.71 -7.33
CA ASP A 79 -6.45 -2.75 -7.08
C ASP A 79 -7.80 -3.45 -6.84
N PHE A 80 -7.81 -4.78 -6.63
CA PHE A 80 -9.03 -5.59 -6.59
C PHE A 80 -10.07 -5.06 -5.60
N GLU A 81 -9.64 -4.60 -4.41
CA GLU A 81 -10.53 -4.01 -3.40
C GLU A 81 -11.13 -2.66 -3.82
N PHE A 82 -10.57 -1.95 -4.82
CA PHE A 82 -11.11 -0.67 -5.30
C PHE A 82 -12.46 -0.86 -6.00
N HIS A 83 -12.67 -2.04 -6.58
CA HIS A 83 -13.86 -2.41 -7.33
C HIS A 83 -14.92 -3.13 -6.48
N LEU A 84 -14.69 -3.23 -5.16
CA LEU A 84 -15.63 -3.86 -4.22
C LEU A 84 -16.47 -2.82 -3.47
N PRO A 85 -17.69 -3.19 -3.01
CA PRO A 85 -18.48 -2.33 -2.13
C PRO A 85 -17.73 -1.96 -0.85
N ARG A 86 -17.82 -0.68 -0.45
CA ARG A 86 -17.20 -0.19 0.80
C ARG A 86 -18.21 -0.27 1.97
N PRO A 87 -17.76 -0.56 3.21
CA PRO A 87 -16.39 -0.88 3.60
C PRO A 87 -15.95 -2.28 3.14
N SER A 88 -14.72 -2.39 2.65
CA SER A 88 -14.15 -3.67 2.17
C SER A 88 -13.76 -4.55 3.36
N TYR A 89 -14.60 -5.54 3.69
CA TYR A 89 -14.25 -6.57 4.67
C TYR A 89 -13.44 -7.69 4.01
N SER A 90 -12.38 -8.16 4.70
CA SER A 90 -11.50 -9.20 4.16
C SER A 90 -12.24 -10.49 3.82
N VAL A 91 -13.29 -10.86 4.57
CA VAL A 91 -14.11 -12.06 4.28
C VAL A 91 -14.72 -12.01 2.87
N TYR A 92 -15.30 -10.87 2.48
CA TYR A 92 -15.90 -10.70 1.16
C TYR A 92 -14.86 -10.57 0.06
N THR A 93 -13.71 -9.97 0.38
CA THR A 93 -12.58 -9.87 -0.56
C THR A 93 -12.04 -11.26 -0.92
N LEU A 94 -11.81 -12.10 0.09
CA LEU A 94 -11.31 -13.47 -0.08
C LEU A 94 -12.33 -14.37 -0.80
N GLU A 95 -13.61 -14.23 -0.46
CA GLU A 95 -14.71 -14.90 -1.17
C GLU A 95 -14.71 -14.52 -2.66
N LYS A 96 -14.65 -13.22 -2.98
CA LYS A 96 -14.67 -12.77 -4.36
C LYS A 96 -13.42 -13.15 -5.14
N LEU A 97 -12.24 -13.17 -4.49
CA LEU A 97 -11.01 -13.69 -5.10
C LEU A 97 -11.16 -15.16 -5.50
N ARG A 98 -11.70 -15.99 -4.61
CA ARG A 98 -11.92 -17.43 -4.88
C ARG A 98 -12.91 -17.66 -6.01
N GLU A 99 -13.99 -16.88 -6.08
CA GLU A 99 -14.94 -16.92 -7.20
C GLU A 99 -14.30 -16.49 -8.52
N THR A 100 -13.51 -15.43 -8.51
CA THR A 100 -12.91 -14.83 -9.71
C THR A 100 -11.77 -15.68 -10.26
N TYR A 101 -11.02 -16.35 -9.37
CA TYR A 101 -9.86 -17.15 -9.73
C TYR A 101 -9.93 -18.57 -9.13
N PRO A 102 -10.82 -19.44 -9.64
CA PRO A 102 -11.08 -20.76 -9.05
C PRO A 102 -9.90 -21.74 -9.16
N ASN A 103 -8.93 -21.46 -10.04
CA ASN A 103 -7.76 -22.30 -10.28
C ASN A 103 -6.53 -21.84 -9.47
N ARG A 104 -6.74 -21.09 -8.39
CA ARG A 104 -5.69 -20.57 -7.51
C ARG A 104 -5.94 -20.97 -6.07
N GLU A 105 -4.85 -21.16 -5.34
CA GLU A 105 -4.89 -21.33 -3.88
C GLU A 105 -4.42 -20.03 -3.25
N PHE A 106 -5.30 -19.37 -2.50
CA PHE A 106 -5.00 -18.09 -1.86
C PHE A 106 -4.59 -18.27 -0.40
N TYR A 107 -3.52 -17.56 -0.01
CA TYR A 107 -3.03 -17.47 1.36
C TYR A 107 -3.17 -16.03 1.84
N PHE A 108 -3.97 -15.80 2.87
CA PHE A 108 -4.17 -14.47 3.43
C PHE A 108 -3.04 -14.14 4.42
N ILE A 109 -2.25 -13.11 4.11
CA ILE A 109 -1.06 -12.76 4.88
C ILE A 109 -1.39 -11.61 5.84
N ILE A 110 -1.18 -11.85 7.14
CA ILE A 110 -1.42 -10.86 8.19
C ILE A 110 -0.24 -10.80 9.18
N GLY A 111 -0.03 -9.66 9.82
CA GLY A 111 0.97 -9.54 10.87
C GLY A 111 0.44 -10.10 12.20
N SER A 112 1.35 -10.50 13.10
CA SER A 112 0.95 -11.00 14.43
C SER A 112 0.24 -9.94 15.29
N ASP A 113 0.48 -8.65 15.01
CA ASP A 113 -0.28 -7.52 15.55
C ASP A 113 -1.75 -7.52 15.14
N ASN A 114 -2.06 -7.95 13.91
CA ASN A 114 -3.43 -8.14 13.45
C ASN A 114 -4.02 -9.44 13.99
N TRP A 115 -3.22 -10.50 14.12
CA TRP A 115 -3.65 -11.77 14.71
C TRP A 115 -4.14 -11.62 16.14
N GLU A 116 -3.42 -10.87 16.99
CA GLU A 116 -3.81 -10.57 18.38
C GLU A 116 -5.23 -10.00 18.48
N ARG A 117 -5.66 -9.25 17.47
CA ARG A 117 -6.96 -8.56 17.42
C ARG A 117 -7.94 -9.20 16.43
N PHE A 118 -7.59 -10.37 15.89
CA PHE A 118 -8.30 -10.98 14.76
C PHE A 118 -9.74 -11.35 15.08
N GLY A 119 -10.03 -11.76 16.33
CA GLY A 119 -11.41 -12.02 16.78
C GLY A 119 -12.37 -10.82 16.72
N ARG A 120 -11.85 -9.60 16.47
CA ARG A 120 -12.68 -8.39 16.25
C ARG A 120 -13.01 -8.15 14.78
N TRP A 121 -12.45 -8.95 13.86
CA TRP A 121 -12.69 -8.81 12.45
C TRP A 121 -14.08 -9.36 12.10
N TYR A 122 -14.76 -8.71 11.17
CA TYR A 122 -16.09 -9.13 10.73
C TYR A 122 -16.03 -10.55 10.14
N GLN A 123 -16.80 -11.47 10.75
CA GLN A 123 -16.81 -12.90 10.41
C GLN A 123 -15.44 -13.58 10.50
N SER A 124 -14.64 -13.27 11.53
CA SER A 124 -13.30 -13.82 11.74
C SER A 124 -13.23 -15.36 11.68
N GLU A 125 -14.21 -16.04 12.26
CA GLU A 125 -14.33 -17.50 12.29
C GLU A 125 -14.53 -18.07 10.88
N ARG A 126 -15.31 -17.38 10.05
CA ARG A 126 -15.51 -17.73 8.65
C ARG A 126 -14.22 -17.58 7.86
N ILE A 127 -13.46 -16.51 8.10
CA ILE A 127 -12.17 -16.29 7.43
C ILE A 127 -11.22 -17.46 7.74
N ILE A 128 -11.08 -17.84 9.01
CA ILE A 128 -10.23 -18.98 9.42
C ILE A 128 -10.70 -20.29 8.80
N LYS A 129 -12.02 -20.57 8.83
CA LYS A 129 -12.57 -21.83 8.34
C LYS A 129 -12.41 -22.00 6.82
N GLU A 130 -12.50 -20.92 6.07
CA GLU A 130 -12.60 -20.96 4.60
C GLU A 130 -11.30 -20.63 3.85
N ASN A 131 -10.25 -20.19 4.54
CA ASN A 131 -9.04 -19.66 3.91
C ASN A 131 -7.77 -20.12 4.62
N GLN A 132 -6.67 -20.21 3.87
CA GLN A 132 -5.33 -20.40 4.44
C GLN A 132 -4.78 -19.05 4.92
N LEU A 133 -4.24 -18.99 6.13
CA LEU A 133 -3.67 -17.76 6.71
C LEU A 133 -2.18 -17.95 7.02
N LEU A 134 -1.39 -16.93 6.71
CA LEU A 134 0.01 -16.84 7.10
C LEU A 134 0.20 -15.65 8.04
N ILE A 135 0.70 -15.91 9.23
CA ILE A 135 0.99 -14.87 10.23
C ILE A 135 2.48 -14.58 10.22
N TYR A 136 2.89 -13.33 9.97
CA TYR A 136 4.29 -12.92 10.09
C TYR A 136 4.56 -12.18 11.41
N PRO A 137 5.75 -12.37 12.01
CA PRO A 137 6.06 -11.84 13.34
C PRO A 137 6.21 -10.33 13.34
N ARG A 138 5.67 -9.71 14.41
CA ARG A 138 5.79 -8.28 14.71
C ARG A 138 6.34 -8.09 16.14
N PRO A 139 7.14 -7.04 16.39
CA PRO A 139 7.68 -6.78 17.72
C PRO A 139 6.55 -6.60 18.73
N GLY A 140 6.66 -7.29 19.87
CA GLY A 140 5.67 -7.18 20.96
C GLY A 140 4.39 -7.99 20.78
N PHE A 141 4.25 -8.75 19.69
CA PHE A 141 3.06 -9.57 19.41
C PHE A 141 3.45 -11.05 19.22
N PRO A 142 3.75 -11.77 20.31
CA PRO A 142 4.06 -13.19 20.24
C PRO A 142 2.83 -14.00 19.83
N VAL A 143 3.04 -15.04 19.03
CA VAL A 143 2.01 -16.00 18.62
C VAL A 143 2.37 -17.35 19.22
N LYS A 144 1.40 -17.99 19.87
CA LYS A 144 1.54 -19.36 20.35
C LYS A 144 1.15 -20.31 19.23
N GLU A 145 2.14 -20.92 18.60
CA GLU A 145 1.95 -21.72 17.40
C GLU A 145 1.10 -22.98 17.67
N GLU A 146 1.17 -23.51 18.88
CA GLU A 146 0.42 -24.71 19.31
C GLU A 146 -1.08 -24.46 19.47
N GLU A 147 -1.50 -23.19 19.56
CA GLU A 147 -2.90 -22.78 19.68
C GLU A 147 -3.51 -22.41 18.32
N LEU A 148 -2.75 -22.49 17.21
CA LEU A 148 -3.23 -22.09 15.89
C LEU A 148 -4.16 -23.15 15.26
N PRO A 149 -5.26 -22.73 14.61
CA PRO A 149 -6.09 -23.63 13.79
C PRO A 149 -5.30 -24.24 12.62
N GLU A 150 -5.71 -25.39 12.11
CA GLU A 150 -5.02 -26.10 11.01
C GLU A 150 -4.83 -25.26 9.73
N THR A 151 -5.72 -24.30 9.48
CA THR A 151 -5.67 -23.40 8.32
C THR A 151 -4.76 -22.18 8.53
N VAL A 152 -4.13 -22.05 9.70
CA VAL A 152 -3.36 -20.89 10.10
C VAL A 152 -1.95 -21.31 10.45
N ARG A 153 -0.95 -20.66 9.85
CA ARG A 153 0.46 -20.96 10.08
C ARG A 153 1.26 -19.72 10.43
N LEU A 154 2.11 -19.83 11.44
CA LEU A 154 3.11 -18.81 11.76
C LEU A 154 4.30 -18.96 10.80
N VAL A 155 4.76 -17.86 10.21
CA VAL A 155 6.00 -17.84 9.41
C VAL A 155 7.17 -17.40 10.27
N HIS A 156 8.37 -17.92 9.98
CA HIS A 156 9.58 -17.61 10.75
C HIS A 156 10.46 -16.54 10.08
N SER A 157 9.83 -15.56 9.42
CA SER A 157 10.58 -14.47 8.79
C SER A 157 11.32 -13.62 9.83
N PRO A 158 12.42 -12.95 9.46
CA PRO A 158 12.98 -11.89 10.28
C PRO A 158 11.93 -10.84 10.63
N VAL A 159 12.11 -10.18 11.77
CA VAL A 159 11.25 -9.06 12.18
C VAL A 159 11.70 -7.80 11.44
N PHE A 160 10.83 -7.26 10.59
CA PHE A 160 11.09 -6.03 9.84
C PHE A 160 10.47 -4.82 10.54
N GLU A 161 11.29 -4.08 11.29
CA GLU A 161 10.87 -2.91 12.09
C GLU A 161 10.88 -1.61 11.27
N ILE A 162 10.10 -1.59 10.19
CA ILE A 162 9.85 -0.36 9.42
C ILE A 162 8.33 -0.19 9.34
N SER A 163 7.87 1.04 9.57
CA SER A 163 6.46 1.40 9.47
C SER A 163 6.25 2.55 8.50
N SER A 164 5.16 2.54 7.76
CA SER A 164 4.78 3.66 6.91
C SER A 164 4.55 4.95 7.73
N THR A 165 4.19 4.85 9.01
CA THR A 165 4.07 6.02 9.90
C THR A 165 5.41 6.69 10.10
N PHE A 166 6.46 5.93 10.43
CA PHE A 166 7.83 6.44 10.50
C PHE A 166 8.26 7.14 9.20
N ILE A 167 7.94 6.55 8.04
CA ILE A 167 8.27 7.16 6.74
C ILE A 167 7.57 8.52 6.57
N ARG A 168 6.27 8.60 6.84
CA ARG A 168 5.52 9.86 6.71
C ARG A 168 6.03 10.92 7.68
N GLU A 169 6.32 10.57 8.93
CA GLU A 169 6.88 11.49 9.93
C GLU A 169 8.28 11.99 9.51
N ALA A 170 9.13 11.10 9.00
CA ALA A 170 10.46 11.45 8.51
C ALA A 170 10.39 12.39 7.30
N LEU A 171 9.47 12.13 6.34
CA LEU A 171 9.23 13.02 5.20
C LEU A 171 8.76 14.41 5.65
N SER A 172 7.79 14.49 6.56
CA SER A 172 7.32 15.77 7.12
C SER A 172 8.42 16.53 7.86
N ALA A 173 9.39 15.82 8.43
CA ALA A 173 10.56 16.40 9.09
C ALA A 173 11.73 16.70 8.13
N GLY A 174 11.52 16.62 6.80
CA GLY A 174 12.53 16.89 5.78
C GLY A 174 13.70 15.90 5.79
N LYS A 175 13.51 14.69 6.32
CA LYS A 175 14.56 13.67 6.38
C LYS A 175 14.67 12.93 5.06
N ASP A 176 15.90 12.53 4.73
CA ASP A 176 16.18 11.66 3.61
C ASP A 176 15.90 10.19 3.98
N ILE A 177 14.90 9.61 3.32
CA ILE A 177 14.44 8.23 3.56
C ILE A 177 14.74 7.28 2.41
N ARG A 178 15.69 7.63 1.52
CA ARG A 178 15.97 6.90 0.27
C ARG A 178 16.18 5.39 0.41
N TYR A 179 16.73 4.93 1.54
CA TYR A 179 17.01 3.50 1.78
C TYR A 179 15.86 2.75 2.46
N PHE A 180 14.81 3.44 2.87
CA PHE A 180 13.62 2.82 3.44
C PHE A 180 12.57 2.49 2.37
N LEU A 181 12.74 2.97 1.15
CA LEU A 181 11.86 2.74 0.00
C LEU A 181 12.60 2.10 -1.16
N HIS A 182 11.86 1.50 -2.08
CA HIS A 182 12.43 1.12 -3.37
C HIS A 182 12.88 2.38 -4.14
N PRO A 183 14.04 2.37 -4.83
CA PRO A 183 14.56 3.56 -5.52
C PRO A 183 13.55 4.24 -6.47
N ARG A 184 12.78 3.45 -7.22
CA ARG A 184 11.74 3.98 -8.14
C ARG A 184 10.60 4.69 -7.39
N ALA A 185 10.16 4.13 -6.27
CA ALA A 185 9.13 4.75 -5.44
C ALA A 185 9.66 6.01 -4.72
N TRP A 186 10.90 5.97 -4.25
CA TRP A 186 11.59 7.15 -3.70
C TRP A 186 11.70 8.27 -4.73
N GLU A 187 12.06 7.94 -5.97
CA GLU A 187 12.17 8.94 -7.04
C GLU A 187 10.84 9.65 -7.31
N LEU A 188 9.74 8.90 -7.40
CA LEU A 188 8.40 9.48 -7.56
C LEU A 188 8.05 10.41 -6.40
N LEU A 189 8.22 9.96 -5.15
CA LEU A 189 7.93 10.79 -3.98
C LEU A 189 8.79 12.04 -3.94
N ARG A 190 10.07 11.92 -4.26
CA ARG A 190 10.99 13.06 -4.32
C ARG A 190 10.55 14.08 -5.37
N LYS A 191 10.10 13.64 -6.55
CA LYS A 191 9.53 14.53 -7.60
C LYS A 191 8.29 15.26 -7.08
N ILE A 192 7.39 14.54 -6.40
CA ILE A 192 6.18 15.13 -5.79
C ILE A 192 6.57 16.20 -4.76
N ILE A 193 7.47 15.88 -3.84
CA ILE A 193 7.94 16.80 -2.79
C ILE A 193 8.54 18.08 -3.39
N TYR A 194 9.44 17.95 -4.37
CA TYR A 194 10.03 19.12 -5.03
C TYR A 194 9.00 19.98 -5.76
N ALA A 195 8.00 19.36 -6.41
CA ALA A 195 6.92 20.10 -7.07
C ALA A 195 6.11 20.91 -6.04
N PHE A 196 5.82 20.35 -4.87
CA PHE A 196 5.16 21.05 -3.78
C PHE A 196 5.99 22.22 -3.23
N GLU A 197 7.28 22.00 -2.95
CA GLU A 197 8.18 23.07 -2.48
C GLU A 197 8.22 24.24 -3.47
N TYR A 198 8.29 23.94 -4.77
CA TYR A 198 8.27 24.95 -5.82
C TYR A 198 6.94 25.73 -5.87
N ILE A 199 5.81 25.04 -5.78
CA ILE A 199 4.48 25.69 -5.73
C ILE A 199 4.38 26.63 -4.52
N ILE A 200 4.84 26.19 -3.34
CA ILE A 200 4.86 27.02 -2.13
C ILE A 200 5.71 28.29 -2.33
N ILE A 201 6.88 28.16 -2.96
CA ILE A 201 7.74 29.31 -3.28
C ILE A 201 7.01 30.28 -4.22
N CYS A 202 6.38 29.78 -5.30
CA CYS A 202 5.66 30.62 -6.26
C CYS A 202 4.50 31.38 -5.60
N VAL A 203 3.70 30.68 -4.78
CA VAL A 203 2.59 31.28 -4.03
C VAL A 203 3.09 32.37 -3.07
N ARG A 204 4.18 32.12 -2.33
CA ARG A 204 4.78 33.12 -1.43
C ARG A 204 5.32 34.34 -2.15
N GLN A 205 5.76 34.17 -3.40
CA GLN A 205 6.31 35.25 -4.22
C GLN A 205 5.24 35.95 -5.09
N ASN A 206 3.96 35.61 -4.94
CA ASN A 206 2.86 36.10 -5.80
C ASN A 206 3.13 35.87 -7.30
N ILE A 207 3.84 34.81 -7.64
CA ILE A 207 4.04 34.38 -9.02
C ILE A 207 2.78 33.60 -9.42
N THR A 208 1.81 34.29 -10.01
CA THR A 208 0.49 33.74 -10.40
C THR A 208 0.40 33.31 -11.86
N ASP A 209 1.50 33.35 -12.60
CA ASP A 209 1.48 33.04 -14.04
C ASP A 209 1.24 31.53 -14.26
N ASN A 210 -0.01 31.17 -14.59
CA ASN A 210 -0.43 29.90 -15.20
C ASN A 210 0.39 28.65 -14.79
N LEU A 211 0.45 28.35 -13.49
CA LEU A 211 1.10 27.13 -13.00
C LEU A 211 0.26 25.91 -13.40
N SER A 212 0.67 25.24 -14.49
CA SER A 212 0.22 23.91 -14.87
C SER A 212 1.41 22.95 -14.71
N ALA A 213 1.26 21.90 -13.91
CA ALA A 213 2.30 20.90 -13.67
C ALA A 213 1.81 19.52 -14.12
N THR A 214 2.35 19.02 -15.22
CA THR A 214 2.11 17.65 -15.68
C THR A 214 3.30 16.77 -15.31
N LEU A 215 3.07 15.70 -14.55
CA LEU A 215 4.08 14.66 -14.34
C LEU A 215 4.05 13.71 -15.55
N VAL A 216 4.90 13.94 -16.56
CA VAL A 216 5.13 12.99 -17.67
C VAL A 216 6.27 12.03 -17.29
N PRO A 217 6.16 10.70 -17.52
CA PRO A 217 7.07 9.72 -16.94
C PRO A 217 8.55 9.83 -17.34
N ASP A 218 8.88 10.27 -18.55
CA ASP A 218 10.21 9.92 -19.09
C ASP A 218 11.15 11.05 -19.52
N ASN A 219 10.81 12.33 -19.39
CA ASN A 219 11.78 13.43 -19.49
C ASN A 219 11.16 14.73 -18.94
N LEU A 220 11.91 15.50 -18.14
CA LEU A 220 11.49 16.84 -17.71
C LEU A 220 11.50 17.80 -18.93
N THR A 221 10.44 17.77 -19.73
CA THR A 221 10.15 18.80 -20.73
C THR A 221 8.88 19.54 -20.33
N TRP A 222 9.05 20.80 -19.92
CA TRP A 222 7.99 21.72 -19.57
C TRP A 222 7.32 22.25 -20.85
N LYS A 223 6.33 21.54 -21.38
CA LYS A 223 5.42 22.07 -22.42
C LYS A 223 4.02 21.47 -22.30
N ASN A 224 3.05 22.40 -22.27
CA ASN A 224 1.61 22.32 -22.51
C ASN A 224 0.91 20.95 -22.35
N GLY A 225 0.08 20.84 -21.30
CA GLY A 225 -1.13 20.03 -21.33
C GLY A 225 -1.18 18.85 -20.35
N CYS A 226 -1.29 19.14 -19.04
CA CYS A 226 -2.22 18.53 -18.08
C CYS A 226 -2.41 19.57 -16.96
N HIS A 227 -3.62 19.64 -16.41
CA HIS A 227 -3.95 20.59 -15.36
C HIS A 227 -3.81 19.91 -14.00
N VAL A 228 -2.99 20.47 -13.10
CA VAL A 228 -3.21 20.27 -11.66
C VAL A 228 -4.47 21.06 -11.33
N VAL A 229 -5.60 20.37 -11.21
CA VAL A 229 -6.81 21.00 -10.71
C VAL A 229 -6.64 21.13 -9.20
N LEU A 230 -6.27 22.32 -8.73
CA LEU A 230 -6.51 22.72 -7.36
C LEU A 230 -8.03 22.87 -7.21
N ASP A 231 -8.73 21.80 -6.83
CA ASP A 231 -10.16 21.85 -6.52
C ASP A 231 -10.35 22.81 -5.33
N SER A 232 -10.72 24.07 -5.65
CA SER A 232 -11.12 25.11 -4.72
C SER A 232 -10.23 25.28 -3.47
N PHE A 233 -9.06 25.91 -3.63
CA PHE A 233 -8.42 26.57 -2.49
C PHE A 233 -9.27 27.81 -2.12
N GLN A 234 -10.33 27.62 -1.32
CA GLN A 234 -11.06 28.76 -0.77
C GLN A 234 -10.12 29.51 0.18
N GLN A 235 -9.71 30.68 -0.27
CA GLN A 235 -8.89 31.66 0.42
C GLN A 235 -9.57 32.12 1.72
N LYS A 236 -9.44 31.35 2.80
CA LYS A 236 -9.75 31.79 4.16
C LYS A 236 -8.67 31.30 5.12
N ASN A 237 -7.69 32.18 5.36
CA ASN A 237 -6.79 32.16 6.52
C ASN A 237 -6.18 30.79 6.86
N ALA A 238 -5.48 30.16 5.92
CA ALA A 238 -4.68 28.98 6.22
C ALA A 238 -3.34 29.40 6.81
N ASP A 239 -3.08 29.01 8.06
CA ASP A 239 -1.74 28.96 8.64
C ASP A 239 -0.87 28.03 7.77
N PHE A 240 0.13 28.59 7.10
CA PHE A 240 0.99 27.89 6.13
C PHE A 240 1.88 26.79 6.77
N SER A 241 1.81 26.60 8.08
CA SER A 241 2.42 25.45 8.79
C SER A 241 1.63 24.15 8.66
N THR A 242 0.39 24.19 8.15
CA THR A 242 -0.55 23.04 8.12
C THR A 242 -1.14 22.74 6.74
N VAL A 243 -0.48 23.12 5.64
CA VAL A 243 -0.86 22.60 4.32
C VAL A 243 -0.53 21.10 4.31
N ASN A 244 -1.54 20.29 4.65
CA ASN A 244 -1.42 18.83 4.70
C ASN A 244 -0.92 18.33 3.35
N PHE A 245 0.13 17.52 3.37
CA PHE A 245 0.75 16.79 2.24
C PHE A 245 -0.23 15.94 1.39
N LEU A 246 -1.53 15.99 1.64
CA LEU A 246 -2.46 14.86 1.53
C LEU A 246 -3.66 15.05 0.60
N GLN A 247 -3.78 16.14 -0.14
CA GLN A 247 -4.89 16.34 -1.10
C GLN A 247 -4.40 16.76 -2.48
N LEU A 248 -3.82 15.82 -3.22
CA LEU A 248 -3.80 15.89 -4.68
C LEU A 248 -4.36 14.57 -5.22
N SER A 249 -5.53 14.65 -5.84
CA SER A 249 -6.03 13.59 -6.73
C SER A 249 -5.48 13.85 -8.13
N LEU A 250 -4.73 12.91 -8.68
CA LEU A 250 -4.42 12.89 -10.10
C LEU A 250 -5.65 12.30 -10.80
N ARG A 251 -6.36 13.09 -11.61
CA ARG A 251 -7.45 12.59 -12.45
C ARG A 251 -6.92 12.42 -13.89
N PRO A 252 -7.21 11.30 -14.57
CA PRO A 252 -7.07 11.23 -16.02
C PRO A 252 -8.18 12.05 -16.70
N GLU A 253 -7.94 12.44 -17.96
CA GLU A 253 -8.90 13.15 -18.82
C GLU A 253 -10.24 12.42 -19.00
#